data_AF-A0A2E1S9X9-F1
#
_entry.id   AF-A0A2E1S9X9-F1
#
_cell.length_a   1.000
_cell.length_b   1.000
_cell.length_c   1.000
_cell.angle_alpha   90.00
_cell.angle_beta   90.00
_cell.angle_gamma   90.00
#
_symmetry.space_group_name_H-M   'P 1'
#
loop_
_entity.id
_entity.type
_entity.pdbx_description
1 polymer ?
#
loop_
_entity_poly.entity_id
_entity_poly.type
_entity_poly.pdbx_seq_one_letter_code
_entity_poly.pdbx_strand_id
1 'polypeptide(L)'
;MVFGIFRSIKKSTKLVKISRVLSDVSMDFDMNSMFKKSREKEKAIEDLIELAFEDKNNQPIIKKYKITKKIMKKKYHDLSINGAGQVVRNHWVAASALVYPQTLSFVFDKKHKIKGRKMAFFLIDYFEQNKTGQVLD
;
A
#
# COMPACT_ATOMS: atom_id res chain seq x y z
N MET A 1 -31.93 15.62 -2.03
CA MET A 1 -31.11 15.39 -0.83
C MET A 1 -29.80 14.75 -1.25
N VAL A 2 -28.66 15.47 -1.19
CA VAL A 2 -27.34 14.91 -1.53
C VAL A 2 -26.41 15.11 -0.34
N PHE A 3 -26.59 14.29 0.70
CA PHE A 3 -25.64 14.16 1.80
C PHE A 3 -24.84 12.88 1.58
N GLY A 4 -23.56 13.00 1.21
CA GLY A 4 -22.73 11.79 1.10
C GLY A 4 -21.26 11.89 0.70
N ILE A 5 -20.75 13.01 0.17
CA ILE A 5 -19.45 13.00 -0.54
C ILE A 5 -18.25 13.44 0.33
N PHE A 6 -18.47 13.93 1.56
CA PHE A 6 -17.40 14.62 2.33
C PHE A 6 -16.65 13.78 3.37
N ARG A 7 -16.78 12.45 3.37
CA ARG A 7 -16.11 11.60 4.39
C ARG A 7 -14.65 11.24 4.08
N SER A 8 -14.12 11.52 2.89
CA SER A 8 -12.77 11.07 2.47
C SER A 8 -11.71 12.16 2.30
N ILE A 9 -12.06 13.45 2.42
CA ILE A 9 -11.10 14.55 2.21
C ILE A 9 -9.97 14.53 3.25
N LYS A 10 -10.27 14.18 4.51
CA LYS A 10 -9.26 14.03 5.57
C LYS A 10 -8.29 12.87 5.30
N LYS A 11 -8.76 11.81 4.64
CA LYS A 11 -7.95 10.63 4.30
C LYS A 11 -7.03 10.93 3.12
N SER A 12 -7.57 11.59 2.09
CA SER A 12 -6.82 12.06 0.93
C SER A 12 -5.70 13.03 1.31
N THR A 13 -5.99 14.03 2.16
CA THR A 13 -4.99 15.01 2.60
C THR A 13 -3.88 14.40 3.46
N LYS A 14 -4.18 13.43 4.32
CA LYS A 14 -3.14 12.66 5.04
C LYS A 14 -2.26 11.86 4.08
N LEU A 15 -2.85 11.23 3.07
CA LEU A 15 -2.11 10.42 2.10
C LEU A 15 -1.17 11.27 1.24
N VAL A 16 -1.62 12.45 0.82
CA VAL A 16 -0.81 13.42 0.07
C VAL A 16 0.37 13.94 0.90
N LYS A 17 0.18 14.14 2.21
CA LYS A 17 1.29 14.49 3.11
C LYS A 17 2.33 13.37 3.19
N ILE A 18 1.88 12.13 3.35
CA ILE A 18 2.76 10.96 3.43
C ILE A 18 3.51 10.75 2.11
N SER A 19 2.82 10.90 0.97
CA SER A 19 3.44 10.72 -0.35
C SER A 19 4.50 11.78 -0.64
N ARG A 20 4.30 13.03 -0.17
CA ARG A 20 5.32 14.09 -0.27
C ARG A 20 6.57 13.76 0.53
N VAL A 21 6.43 13.30 1.78
CA VAL A 21 7.56 12.87 2.62
C VAL A 21 8.33 11.72 1.97
N LEU A 22 7.63 10.78 1.34
CA LEU A 22 8.25 9.65 0.66
C LEU A 22 8.92 10.03 -0.69
N SER A 23 8.45 11.11 -1.32
CA SER A 23 8.91 11.59 -2.63
C SER A 23 10.07 12.59 -2.54
N ASP A 24 10.33 13.17 -1.36
CA ASP A 24 11.35 14.20 -1.18
C ASP A 24 12.76 13.58 -1.11
N VAL A 25 13.21 13.12 -2.27
CA VAL A 25 14.58 12.71 -2.58
C VAL A 25 15.37 13.99 -2.89
N SER A 26 15.48 14.87 -1.90
CA SER A 26 16.55 15.86 -1.89
C SER A 26 17.87 15.13 -1.63
N MET A 27 18.84 15.33 -2.54
CA MET A 27 20.21 14.82 -2.46
C MET A 27 21.01 15.56 -1.38
N ASP A 28 20.57 15.48 -0.12
CA ASP A 28 21.42 15.87 1.01
C ASP A 28 22.11 14.61 1.54
N PHE A 29 23.41 14.51 1.30
CA PHE A 29 24.27 13.42 1.75
C PHE A 29 24.61 13.53 3.25
N ASP A 30 23.63 13.91 4.07
CA ASP A 30 23.75 13.88 5.52
C ASP A 30 23.27 12.53 6.05
N MET A 31 24.19 11.72 6.56
CA MET A 31 23.90 10.42 7.16
C MET A 31 22.83 10.52 8.26
N ASN A 32 22.81 11.60 9.05
CA ASN A 32 21.77 11.80 10.07
C ASN A 32 20.39 12.02 9.46
N SER A 33 20.31 12.75 8.34
CA SER A 33 19.08 12.91 7.57
C SER A 33 18.62 11.58 6.95
N MET A 34 19.54 10.75 6.46
CA MET A 34 19.22 9.41 5.94
C MET A 34 18.69 8.47 7.03
N PHE A 35 19.29 8.46 8.22
CA PHE A 35 18.81 7.67 9.35
C PHE A 35 17.46 8.16 9.90
N LYS A 36 17.18 9.47 9.85
CA LYS A 36 15.85 10.01 10.19
C LYS A 36 14.80 9.63 9.15
N LYS A 37 15.06 9.86 7.86
CA LYS A 37 14.16 9.46 6.75
C LYS A 37 13.86 7.95 6.77
N SER A 38 14.86 7.12 7.08
CA SER A 38 14.68 5.67 7.22
C SER A 38 13.73 5.31 8.38
N ARG A 39 13.91 5.92 9.56
CA ARG A 39 13.01 5.71 10.72
C ARG A 39 11.59 6.20 10.47
N GLU A 40 11.44 7.34 9.80
CA GLU A 40 10.12 7.87 9.44
C GLU A 40 9.40 6.95 8.44
N LYS A 41 10.13 6.42 7.45
CA LYS A 41 9.61 5.45 6.49
C LYS A 41 9.20 4.14 7.18
N GLU A 42 10.01 3.63 8.10
CA GLU A 42 9.71 2.43 8.87
C GLU A 42 8.44 2.63 9.72
N LYS A 43 8.31 3.76 10.41
CA LYS A 43 7.11 4.13 11.16
C LYS A 43 5.88 4.24 10.27
N ALA A 44 6.00 4.87 9.10
CA ALA A 44 4.90 4.97 8.15
C ALA A 44 4.42 3.60 7.63
N ILE A 45 5.34 2.63 7.48
CA ILE A 45 4.99 1.24 7.13
C ILE A 45 4.22 0.57 8.27
N GLU A 46 4.64 0.78 9.52
CA GLU A 46 3.96 0.22 10.69
C GLU A 46 2.56 0.79 10.87
N ASP A 47 2.41 2.12 10.78
CA ASP A 47 1.11 2.81 10.82
C ASP A 47 0.19 2.31 9.70
N LEU A 48 0.73 2.02 8.51
CA LEU A 48 -0.03 1.46 7.41
C LEU A 48 -0.50 0.04 7.67
N ILE A 49 0.38 -0.81 8.21
CA ILE A 49 0.02 -2.18 8.58
C ILE A 49 -1.07 -2.15 9.64
N GLU A 50 -0.97 -1.27 10.63
CA GLU A 50 -1.99 -1.07 11.65
C GLU A 50 -3.33 -0.69 11.03
N LEU A 51 -3.34 0.32 10.14
CA LEU A 51 -4.54 0.74 9.44
C LEU A 51 -5.20 -0.39 8.64
N ALA A 52 -4.39 -1.23 7.98
CA ALA A 52 -4.89 -2.39 7.25
C ALA A 52 -5.50 -3.46 8.17
N PHE A 53 -4.99 -3.62 9.39
CA PHE A 53 -5.54 -4.52 10.41
C PHE A 53 -6.78 -3.94 11.11
N GLU A 54 -6.89 -2.62 11.27
CA GLU A 54 -8.06 -1.97 11.87
C GLU A 54 -9.28 -1.96 10.93
N ASP A 55 -9.07 -2.03 9.62
CA ASP A 55 -10.15 -2.01 8.64
C ASP A 55 -11.01 -3.30 8.71
N LYS A 56 -12.29 -3.12 9.05
CA LYS A 56 -13.28 -4.20 9.12
C LYS A 56 -13.44 -4.95 7.80
N ASN A 57 -13.20 -4.31 6.66
CA ASN A 57 -13.30 -4.94 5.34
C ASN A 57 -12.13 -5.89 5.06
N ASN A 58 -10.98 -5.67 5.70
CA ASN A 58 -9.82 -6.53 5.57
C ASN A 58 -9.86 -7.73 6.51
N GLN A 59 -10.61 -7.65 7.61
CA GLN A 59 -10.73 -8.71 8.62
C GLN A 59 -11.06 -10.10 8.04
N PRO A 60 -12.01 -10.26 7.11
CA PRO A 60 -12.28 -11.56 6.49
C PRO A 60 -11.08 -12.13 5.74
N ILE A 61 -10.34 -11.28 5.03
CA ILE A 61 -9.16 -11.66 4.22
C ILE A 61 -8.00 -12.01 5.15
N ILE A 62 -7.74 -11.17 6.16
CA ILE A 62 -6.71 -11.39 7.19
C ILE A 62 -6.94 -12.73 7.89
N LYS A 63 -8.17 -13.03 8.29
CA LYS A 63 -8.53 -14.31 8.91
C LYS A 63 -8.40 -15.47 7.93
N LYS A 64 -8.91 -15.33 6.70
CA LYS A 64 -8.87 -16.36 5.66
C LYS A 64 -7.45 -16.80 5.31
N TYR A 65 -6.53 -15.84 5.17
CA TYR A 65 -5.14 -16.11 4.78
C TYR A 65 -4.17 -16.16 5.98
N LYS A 66 -4.69 -16.07 7.22
CA LYS A 66 -3.90 -16.05 8.47
C LYS A 66 -2.77 -15.01 8.42
N ILE A 67 -3.09 -13.81 7.95
CA ILE A 67 -2.12 -12.72 7.77
C ILE A 67 -1.69 -12.19 9.14
N THR A 68 -0.39 -12.10 9.38
CA THR A 68 0.19 -11.48 10.58
C THR A 68 0.89 -10.18 10.22
N LYS A 69 1.07 -9.26 11.17
CA LYS A 69 1.81 -8.00 10.96
C LYS A 69 3.19 -8.25 10.33
N LYS A 70 3.90 -9.31 10.77
CA LYS A 70 5.20 -9.75 10.22
C LYS A 70 5.11 -10.18 8.75
N ILE A 71 4.09 -10.95 8.39
CA ILE A 71 3.86 -11.38 7.00
C ILE A 71 3.54 -10.18 6.12
N MET A 72 2.72 -9.24 6.60
CA MET A 72 2.36 -8.04 5.86
C MET A 72 3.58 -7.15 5.59
N LYS A 73 4.43 -6.93 6.60
CA LYS A 73 5.70 -6.19 6.45
C LYS A 73 6.62 -6.86 5.42
N LYS A 74 6.80 -8.18 5.50
CA LYS A 74 7.59 -8.93 4.50
C LYS A 74 7.02 -8.76 3.10
N LYS A 75 5.69 -8.79 2.96
CA LYS A 75 5.03 -8.68 1.66
C LYS A 75 5.12 -7.26 1.08
N TYR A 76 5.09 -6.24 1.93
CA TYR A 76 5.36 -4.86 1.53
C TYR A 76 6.77 -4.70 0.92
N HIS A 77 7.79 -5.25 1.57
CA HIS A 77 9.16 -5.19 1.05
C HIS A 77 9.30 -5.98 -0.26
N ASP A 78 8.70 -7.18 -0.33
CA ASP A 78 8.66 -8.00 -1.55
C ASP A 78 8.03 -7.21 -2.71
N LEU A 79 6.86 -6.61 -2.51
CA LEU A 79 6.21 -5.78 -3.52
C LEU A 79 7.06 -4.58 -3.93
N SER A 80 7.66 -3.90 -2.96
CA SER A 80 8.50 -2.72 -3.20
C SER A 80 9.71 -3.05 -4.08
N ILE A 81 10.44 -4.12 -3.76
CA ILE A 81 11.63 -4.58 -4.51
C ILE A 81 11.25 -5.09 -5.91
N ASN A 82 10.05 -5.65 -6.06
CA ASN A 82 9.54 -6.15 -7.33
C ASN A 82 8.97 -5.05 -8.26
N GLY A 83 9.04 -3.78 -7.87
CA GLY A 83 8.65 -2.64 -8.71
C GLY A 83 7.37 -1.92 -8.29
N ALA A 84 6.65 -2.39 -7.28
CA ALA A 84 5.47 -1.69 -6.73
C ALA A 84 5.85 -0.58 -5.72
N GLY A 85 7.14 -0.33 -5.51
CA GLY A 85 7.66 0.75 -4.66
C GLY A 85 7.64 2.11 -5.35
N GLN A 86 6.53 2.43 -6.03
CA GLN A 86 6.36 3.67 -6.79
C GLN A 86 4.98 4.27 -6.58
N VAL A 87 4.84 5.54 -6.96
CA VAL A 87 3.57 6.28 -6.91
C VAL A 87 2.89 6.20 -8.27
N VAL A 88 1.64 5.73 -8.28
CA VAL A 88 0.78 5.69 -9.47
C VAL A 88 -0.54 6.36 -9.11
N ARG A 89 -0.93 7.40 -9.85
CA ARG A 89 -2.17 8.16 -9.59
C ARG A 89 -2.38 8.54 -8.10
N ASN A 90 -1.34 9.03 -7.44
CA ASN A 90 -1.31 9.38 -6.01
C ASN A 90 -1.37 8.21 -5.02
N HIS A 91 -1.24 6.96 -5.49
CA HIS A 91 -1.15 5.77 -4.67
C HIS A 91 0.28 5.27 -4.61
N TRP A 92 0.87 5.18 -3.42
CA TRP A 92 2.03 4.31 -3.22
C TRP A 92 1.55 2.86 -3.38
N VAL A 93 1.95 2.20 -4.47
CA VAL A 93 1.30 0.96 -4.92
C VAL A 93 1.49 -0.15 -3.90
N ALA A 94 2.71 -0.36 -3.38
CA ALA A 94 2.98 -1.40 -2.38
C ALA A 94 2.20 -1.20 -1.07
N ALA A 95 1.93 0.05 -0.67
CA ALA A 95 1.13 0.40 0.51
C ALA A 95 -0.35 0.14 0.24
N SER A 96 -0.84 0.74 -0.84
CA SER A 96 -2.26 0.71 -1.21
C SER A 96 -2.72 -0.72 -1.46
N ALA A 97 -1.86 -1.55 -2.07
CA ALA A 97 -2.12 -2.95 -2.32
C ALA A 97 -2.43 -3.76 -1.05
N LEU A 98 -1.86 -3.36 0.11
CA LEU A 98 -2.05 -4.06 1.38
C LEU A 98 -3.20 -3.48 2.22
N VAL A 99 -3.69 -2.29 1.88
CA VAL A 99 -4.74 -1.60 2.64
C VAL A 99 -6.12 -1.86 2.05
N TYR A 100 -6.25 -2.00 0.72
CA TYR A 100 -7.55 -2.25 0.10
C TYR A 100 -7.87 -3.74 0.05
N PRO A 101 -9.11 -4.16 0.35
CA PRO A 101 -9.47 -5.57 0.45
C PRO A 101 -9.31 -6.31 -0.88
N GLN A 102 -9.65 -5.68 -2.01
CA GLN A 102 -9.56 -6.35 -3.31
C GLN A 102 -8.11 -6.69 -3.67
N THR A 103 -7.22 -5.71 -3.52
CA THR A 103 -5.79 -5.88 -3.79
C THR A 103 -5.11 -6.74 -2.72
N LEU A 104 -5.55 -6.66 -1.45
CA LEU A 104 -5.02 -7.49 -0.38
C LEU A 104 -5.34 -8.96 -0.62
N SER A 105 -6.56 -9.26 -1.06
CA SER A 105 -6.95 -10.61 -1.46
C SER A 105 -6.07 -11.09 -2.62
N PHE A 106 -5.87 -10.28 -3.66
CA PHE A 106 -4.98 -10.62 -4.78
C PHE A 106 -3.51 -10.84 -4.35
N VAL A 107 -2.99 -10.05 -3.41
CA VAL A 107 -1.61 -10.18 -2.95
C VAL A 107 -1.38 -11.51 -2.22
N PHE A 108 -2.39 -12.01 -1.50
CA PHE A 108 -2.29 -13.22 -0.68
C PHE A 108 -2.94 -14.46 -1.27
N ASP A 109 -3.71 -14.32 -2.35
CA ASP A 109 -4.31 -15.46 -3.02
C ASP A 109 -3.24 -16.29 -3.75
N LYS A 110 -3.19 -17.58 -3.42
CA LYS A 110 -2.25 -18.52 -4.02
C LYS A 110 -2.80 -19.15 -5.30
N LYS A 111 -4.11 -19.00 -5.58
CA LYS A 111 -4.79 -19.65 -6.70
C LYS A 111 -4.26 -19.21 -8.06
N HIS A 112 -4.00 -17.92 -8.25
CA HIS A 112 -3.53 -17.39 -9.52
C HIS A 112 -2.02 -17.63 -9.77
N LYS A 113 -1.24 -18.10 -8.77
CA LYS A 113 0.20 -18.38 -8.87
C LYS A 113 1.09 -17.21 -9.33
N ILE A 114 0.55 -15.98 -9.39
CA ILE A 114 1.28 -14.77 -9.77
C ILE A 114 2.15 -14.33 -8.59
N LYS A 115 3.42 -14.01 -8.84
CA LYS A 115 4.39 -13.56 -7.84
C LYS A 115 5.37 -12.56 -8.45
N GLY A 116 6.14 -11.90 -7.58
CA GLY A 116 7.26 -11.06 -7.99
C GLY A 116 6.84 -9.90 -8.90
N ARG A 117 7.66 -9.61 -9.91
CA ARG A 117 7.44 -8.51 -10.87
C ARG A 117 6.08 -8.57 -11.56
N LYS A 118 5.56 -9.77 -11.88
CA LYS A 118 4.23 -9.90 -12.50
C LYS A 118 3.12 -9.41 -11.58
N MET A 119 3.21 -9.71 -10.27
CA MET A 119 2.24 -9.21 -9.28
C MET A 119 2.31 -7.68 -9.18
N ALA A 120 3.52 -7.13 -9.16
CA ALA A 120 3.70 -5.68 -9.15
C ALA A 120 3.08 -5.03 -10.39
N PHE A 121 3.30 -5.60 -11.57
CA PHE A 121 2.71 -5.12 -12.83
C PHE A 121 1.18 -5.04 -12.76
N PHE A 122 0.50 -6.12 -12.34
CA PHE A 122 -0.97 -6.09 -12.20
C PHE A 122 -1.47 -5.07 -11.18
N LEU A 123 -0.73 -4.87 -10.08
CA LEU A 123 -1.11 -3.86 -9.09
C LEU A 123 -0.92 -2.45 -9.64
N ILE A 124 0.18 -2.19 -10.34
CA ILE A 124 0.45 -0.90 -11.01
C ILE A 124 -0.67 -0.61 -12.00
N ASP A 125 -0.96 -1.56 -12.89
CA ASP A 125 -2.00 -1.44 -13.92
C ASP A 125 -3.39 -1.22 -13.30
N TYR A 126 -3.72 -1.92 -12.21
CA TYR A 126 -4.97 -1.73 -11.48
C TYR A 126 -5.15 -0.28 -10.96
N PHE A 127 -4.11 0.28 -10.34
CA PHE A 127 -4.16 1.67 -9.85
C PHE A 127 -4.07 2.68 -10.99
N GLU A 128 -3.33 2.37 -12.05
CA GLU A 128 -3.22 3.21 -13.25
C GLU A 128 -4.54 3.32 -13.99
N GLN A 129 -5.27 2.22 -14.15
CA GLN A 129 -6.58 2.23 -14.78
C GLN A 129 -7.69 2.75 -13.85
N ASN A 130 -7.39 3.00 -12.57
CA ASN A 130 -8.38 3.35 -11.54
C ASN A 130 -9.54 2.33 -11.49
N LYS A 131 -9.19 1.04 -11.62
CA LYS A 131 -10.15 -0.06 -11.58
C LYS A 131 -10.83 -0.11 -10.21
N THR A 132 -12.11 -0.48 -10.23
CA THR A 132 -12.89 -0.80 -9.03
C THR A 132 -13.41 -2.23 -9.18
N GLY A 133 -12.86 -3.19 -8.43
CA GLY A 133 -13.23 -4.59 -8.59
C GLY A 133 -12.09 -5.55 -8.29
N GLN A 134 -12.12 -6.74 -8.88
CA GLN A 134 -11.00 -7.67 -8.74
C GLN A 134 -9.80 -7.20 -9.58
N VAL A 135 -8.60 -7.57 -9.15
CA VAL A 135 -7.36 -7.19 -9.86
C VAL A 135 -7.20 -7.94 -11.19
N LEU A 136 -7.75 -9.15 -11.28
CA LEU A 136 -7.66 -10.02 -12.46
C LEU A 136 -8.95 -10.06 -13.31
N ASP A 137 -9.87 -9.12 -13.11
CA ASP A 137 -10.97 -8.90 -14.04
C ASP A 137 -10.48 -8.28 -15.36
#